data_AF-A0A8T7I2R3-F1
#
_entry.id   AF-A0A8T7I2R3-F1
#
_cell.length_a   1.000
_cell.length_b   1.000
_cell.length_c   1.000
_cell.angle_alpha   90.00
_cell.angle_beta   90.00
_cell.angle_gamma   90.00
#
_symmetry.space_group_name_H-M   'P 1'
#
loop_
_entity.id
_entity.type
_entity.pdbx_description
1 polymer ?
#
loop_
_entity_poly.entity_id
_entity_poly.type
_entity_poly.pdbx_seq_one_letter_code
_entity_poly.pdbx_strand_id
1 'polypeptide(L)'
;MSVKVLLNKKLERWQKRRSPPQSDVTLNQRNTYIFPTRYGFLMALMILLMGIGATNYQNNLIFFATFFALTIGLLSIVLTFNNLVALRFSPHEPEAVFAGSKVKVPISVTSEKAHNAVSLSFKHGPAQSFDVLPNTETRIVLVTQCTKRGHNTLPKVKVSSIFPFGFLQVWSWLFFSMDYLAYPKPIAPSFGATTGHQQDEHSNDFQSGTEDFYGLKKYEAGESLSRIHWKSYARGKGLQTKEFVDYLSDPNVFDYSQFEQVEHELRLSYLSYLIKQAAENNEVFGLKLPDIYIVPSKGEKHMHECLKALALAPTQYEGI
;
A
#
# COMPACT_ATOMS: atom_id res chain seq x y z
N MET A 1 2.80 -25.93 -22.39
CA MET A 1 2.82 -25.40 -21.01
C MET A 1 4.02 -26.01 -20.28
N SER A 2 5.07 -25.23 -20.00
CA SER A 2 6.42 -25.74 -19.66
C SER A 2 6.46 -26.57 -18.36
N VAL A 3 7.22 -27.68 -18.36
CA VAL A 3 7.46 -28.58 -17.21
C VAL A 3 7.89 -27.82 -15.94
N LYS A 4 8.61 -26.69 -16.11
CA LYS A 4 8.98 -25.78 -15.01
C LYS A 4 7.77 -25.15 -14.30
N VAL A 5 6.69 -24.87 -15.03
CA VAL A 5 5.45 -24.27 -14.48
C VAL A 5 4.69 -25.30 -13.65
N LEU A 6 4.64 -26.56 -14.09
CA LEU A 6 4.00 -27.65 -13.35
C LEU A 6 4.77 -27.98 -12.05
N LEU A 7 6.10 -28.05 -12.12
CA LEU A 7 6.97 -28.21 -10.95
C LEU A 7 6.82 -27.05 -9.97
N ASN A 8 6.82 -25.80 -10.45
CA ASN A 8 6.59 -24.63 -9.59
C ASN A 8 5.22 -24.65 -8.93
N LYS A 9 4.15 -25.04 -9.65
CA LYS A 9 2.81 -25.15 -9.05
C LYS A 9 2.73 -26.26 -8.00
N LYS A 10 3.37 -27.41 -8.21
CA LYS A 10 3.44 -28.50 -7.22
C LYS A 10 4.26 -28.09 -5.99
N LEU A 11 5.39 -27.41 -6.22
CA LEU A 11 6.25 -26.87 -5.16
C LEU A 11 5.50 -25.80 -4.35
N GLU A 12 4.78 -24.89 -5.00
CA GLU A 12 3.97 -23.87 -4.33
C GLU A 12 2.82 -24.48 -3.53
N ARG A 13 2.13 -25.51 -4.05
CA ARG A 13 1.09 -26.22 -3.29
C ARG A 13 1.67 -26.95 -2.08
N TRP A 14 2.82 -27.60 -2.24
CA TRP A 14 3.51 -28.27 -1.14
C TRP A 14 4.02 -27.27 -0.09
N GLN A 15 4.52 -26.11 -0.51
CA GLN A 15 4.93 -25.01 0.36
C GLN A 15 3.76 -24.42 1.15
N LYS A 16 2.62 -24.13 0.49
CA LYS A 16 1.41 -23.62 1.16
C LYS A 16 0.84 -24.60 2.19
N ARG A 17 1.00 -25.91 2.00
CA ARG A 17 0.60 -26.92 2.99
C ARG A 17 1.52 -26.95 4.21
N ARG A 18 2.81 -26.60 4.07
CA ARG A 18 3.77 -26.57 5.18
C ARG A 18 3.84 -25.22 5.92
N SER A 19 3.47 -24.13 5.25
CA SER A 19 3.36 -22.79 5.82
C SER A 19 1.99 -22.21 5.46
N PRO A 20 0.92 -22.49 6.23
CA PRO A 20 -0.37 -21.86 6.02
C PRO A 20 -0.27 -20.34 6.22
N PRO A 21 -1.14 -19.53 5.58
CA PRO A 21 -1.23 -18.10 5.86
C PRO A 21 -1.58 -17.89 7.32
N GLN A 22 -0.77 -17.11 8.04
CA GLN A 22 -0.99 -16.75 9.45
C GLN A 22 -0.82 -15.25 9.64
N SER A 23 -1.45 -14.71 10.69
CA SER A 23 -1.23 -13.33 11.13
C SER A 23 0.22 -13.14 11.56
N ASP A 24 0.74 -14.06 12.36
CA ASP A 24 2.15 -14.13 12.75
C ASP A 24 2.79 -15.42 12.25
N VAL A 25 3.98 -15.32 11.68
CA VAL A 25 4.71 -16.50 11.18
C VAL A 25 5.97 -16.71 12.00
N THR A 26 6.04 -17.84 12.70
CA THR A 26 7.27 -18.28 13.38
C THR A 26 7.99 -19.33 12.54
N LEU A 27 9.29 -19.13 12.32
CA LEU A 27 10.12 -20.08 11.60
C LEU A 27 10.51 -21.26 12.50
N ASN A 28 10.16 -22.45 12.02
CA ASN A 28 10.42 -23.72 12.68
C ASN A 28 11.30 -24.60 11.79
N GLN A 29 11.74 -25.74 12.30
CA GLN A 29 12.58 -26.66 11.52
C GLN A 29 11.86 -27.23 10.28
N ARG A 30 10.52 -27.28 10.29
CA ARG A 30 9.70 -27.86 9.20
C ARG A 30 9.56 -26.96 7.98
N ASN A 31 9.67 -25.64 8.16
CA ASN A 31 9.48 -24.64 7.10
C ASN A 31 10.79 -23.94 6.72
N THR A 32 11.93 -24.38 7.25
CA THR A 32 13.25 -23.82 6.99
C THR A 32 14.05 -24.77 6.09
N TYR A 33 14.64 -24.25 5.02
CA TYR A 33 15.44 -25.01 4.05
C TYR A 33 16.87 -24.51 4.03
N ILE A 34 17.83 -25.42 3.84
CA ILE A 34 19.26 -25.08 3.74
C ILE A 34 19.84 -25.69 2.46
N PHE A 35 20.69 -24.96 1.76
CA PHE A 35 21.35 -25.44 0.55
C PHE A 35 22.75 -24.82 0.38
N PRO A 36 23.74 -25.56 -0.16
CA PRO A 36 25.06 -25.00 -0.45
C PRO A 36 25.00 -23.87 -1.47
N THR A 37 25.74 -22.79 -1.20
CA THR A 37 25.99 -21.74 -2.19
C THR A 37 27.07 -22.19 -3.18
N ARG A 38 27.35 -21.37 -4.20
CA ARG A 38 28.50 -21.57 -5.08
C ARG A 38 29.82 -21.73 -4.32
N TYR A 39 29.99 -20.99 -3.22
CA TYR A 39 31.18 -21.07 -2.37
C TYR A 39 31.17 -22.32 -1.50
N GLY A 40 30.00 -22.79 -1.07
CA GLY A 40 29.87 -24.09 -0.39
C GLY A 40 30.30 -25.25 -1.27
N PHE A 41 29.87 -25.26 -2.55
CA PHE A 41 30.34 -26.26 -3.51
C PHE A 41 31.84 -26.17 -3.78
N LEU A 42 32.40 -24.97 -3.89
CA LEU A 42 33.84 -24.77 -4.04
C LEU A 42 34.60 -25.30 -2.82
N MET A 43 34.10 -25.04 -1.61
CA MET A 43 34.70 -25.56 -0.38
C MET A 43 34.66 -27.09 -0.33
N ALA A 44 33.53 -27.70 -0.69
CA ALA A 44 33.41 -29.15 -0.77
C ALA A 44 34.41 -29.76 -1.77
N LEU A 45 34.57 -29.12 -2.93
CA LEU A 45 35.56 -29.52 -3.95
C LEU A 45 36.99 -29.37 -3.41
N MET A 46 37.31 -28.28 -2.72
CA MET A 46 38.63 -28.07 -2.11
C MET A 46 38.94 -29.12 -1.05
N ILE A 47 37.99 -29.43 -0.16
CA ILE A 47 38.14 -30.49 0.85
C ILE A 47 38.42 -31.84 0.18
N LEU A 48 37.70 -32.16 -0.91
CA LEU A 48 37.92 -33.38 -1.68
C LEU A 48 39.33 -33.44 -2.27
N LEU A 49 39.77 -32.37 -2.95
CA LEU A 49 41.10 -32.29 -3.57
C LEU A 49 42.22 -32.35 -2.53
N MET A 50 42.06 -31.65 -1.41
CA MET A 50 43.02 -31.71 -0.29
C MET A 50 43.09 -33.11 0.32
N GLY A 51 41.96 -33.80 0.47
CA GLY A 51 41.93 -35.19 0.96
C GLY A 51 42.65 -36.17 0.02
N ILE A 52 42.45 -36.02 -1.29
CA ILE A 52 43.17 -36.81 -2.30
C ILE A 52 44.68 -36.51 -2.24
N GLY A 53 45.05 -35.23 -2.19
CA GLY A 53 46.45 -34.80 -2.09
C GLY A 53 47.12 -35.29 -0.81
N ALA A 54 46.46 -35.18 0.35
CA ALA A 54 46.96 -35.67 1.63
C ALA A 54 47.27 -37.17 1.57
N THR A 55 46.38 -37.95 0.96
CA THR A 55 46.52 -39.39 0.79
C THR A 55 47.65 -39.73 -0.18
N ASN A 56 47.74 -39.02 -1.30
CA ASN A 56 48.78 -39.26 -2.32
C ASN A 56 50.19 -38.97 -1.78
N TYR A 57 50.35 -37.84 -1.10
CA TYR A 57 51.65 -37.38 -0.58
C TYR A 57 51.94 -37.83 0.85
N GLN A 58 51.05 -38.58 1.50
CA GLN A 58 51.14 -38.99 2.92
C GLN A 58 51.49 -37.82 3.86
N ASN A 59 50.98 -36.62 3.55
CA ASN A 59 51.37 -35.40 4.25
C ASN A 59 50.38 -35.11 5.40
N ASN A 60 50.84 -35.32 6.64
CA ASN A 60 50.06 -35.12 7.86
C ASN A 60 49.51 -33.69 8.02
N LEU A 61 50.22 -32.67 7.54
CA LEU A 61 49.75 -31.29 7.63
C LEU A 61 48.53 -31.05 6.73
N ILE A 62 48.50 -31.65 5.54
CA ILE A 62 47.36 -31.55 4.63
C ILE A 62 46.17 -32.34 5.19
N PHE A 63 46.38 -33.49 5.85
CA PHE A 63 45.32 -34.19 6.57
C PHE A 63 44.69 -33.32 7.66
N PHE A 64 45.53 -32.69 8.49
CA PHE A 64 45.04 -31.76 9.53
C PHE A 64 44.20 -30.63 8.92
N ALA A 65 44.71 -29.96 7.88
CA ALA A 65 43.99 -28.88 7.21
C ALA A 65 42.66 -29.35 6.59
N THR A 66 42.63 -30.57 6.02
CA THR A 66 41.42 -31.16 5.43
C THR A 66 40.35 -31.43 6.48
N PHE A 67 40.71 -32.07 7.61
CA PHE A 67 39.77 -32.34 8.70
C PHE A 67 39.31 -31.06 9.39
N PHE A 68 40.19 -30.07 9.52
CA PHE A 68 39.84 -28.76 10.06
C PHE A 68 38.81 -28.04 9.18
N ALA A 69 39.05 -27.99 7.86
CA ALA A 69 38.10 -27.42 6.90
C ALA A 69 36.77 -28.17 6.89
N LEU A 70 36.80 -29.51 6.95
CA LEU A 70 35.59 -30.34 7.07
C LEU A 70 34.81 -30.01 8.35
N THR A 71 35.51 -29.85 9.47
CA THR A 71 34.89 -29.48 10.76
C THR A 71 34.21 -28.11 10.68
N ILE A 72 34.86 -27.11 10.08
CA ILE A 72 34.25 -25.80 9.82
C ILE A 72 33.01 -25.95 8.93
N GLY A 73 33.09 -26.77 7.87
CA GLY A 73 31.96 -27.04 6.98
C GLY A 73 30.76 -27.65 7.71
N LEU A 74 30.99 -28.66 8.55
CA LEU A 74 29.93 -29.29 9.35
C LEU A 74 29.34 -28.32 10.38
N LEU A 75 30.17 -27.56 11.08
CA LEU A 75 29.72 -26.54 12.04
C LEU A 75 28.89 -25.45 11.35
N SER A 76 29.28 -25.06 10.13
CA SER A 76 28.55 -24.08 9.32
C SER A 76 27.11 -24.52 9.07
N ILE A 77 26.85 -25.81 8.84
CA ILE A 77 25.49 -26.32 8.64
C ILE A 77 24.61 -26.03 9.86
N VAL A 78 25.10 -26.34 11.05
CA VAL A 78 24.36 -26.14 12.30
C VAL A 78 24.15 -24.65 12.57
N LEU A 79 25.20 -23.84 12.45
CA LEU A 79 25.13 -22.39 12.70
C LEU A 79 24.20 -21.69 11.71
N THR A 80 24.32 -21.98 10.41
CA THR A 80 23.47 -21.38 9.37
C THR A 80 22.01 -21.76 9.56
N PHE A 81 21.70 -23.02 9.85
CA PHE A 81 20.31 -23.45 10.08
C PHE A 81 19.71 -22.79 11.33
N ASN A 82 20.44 -22.81 12.45
CA ASN A 82 19.98 -22.21 13.70
C ASN A 82 19.84 -20.68 13.63
N ASN A 83 20.51 -20.03 12.68
CA ASN A 83 20.41 -18.58 12.48
C ASN A 83 19.07 -18.13 11.87
N LEU A 84 18.21 -19.02 11.36
CA LEU A 84 16.87 -18.63 10.88
C LEU A 84 15.73 -19.14 11.78
N VAL A 85 15.94 -20.28 12.42
CA VAL A 85 14.92 -20.93 13.27
C VAL A 85 14.62 -20.08 14.51
N ALA A 86 13.34 -19.99 14.89
CA ALA A 86 12.79 -19.19 16.00
C ALA A 86 12.61 -17.68 15.74
N LEU A 87 12.87 -17.19 14.52
CA LEU A 87 12.43 -15.84 14.14
C LEU A 87 10.90 -15.79 14.01
N ARG A 88 10.29 -14.78 14.63
CA ARG A 88 8.87 -14.45 14.48
C ARG A 88 8.72 -13.20 13.63
N PHE A 89 7.80 -13.26 12.68
CA PHE A 89 7.46 -12.17 11.77
C PHE A 89 6.00 -11.76 11.97
N SER A 90 5.79 -10.48 12.23
CA SER A 90 4.48 -9.87 12.46
C SER A 90 4.29 -8.72 11.45
N PRO A 91 3.49 -8.91 10.39
CA PRO A 91 3.17 -7.86 9.45
C PRO A 91 2.21 -6.85 10.09
N HIS A 92 2.35 -5.59 9.71
CA HIS A 92 1.43 -4.52 10.10
C HIS A 92 0.57 -4.14 8.90
N GLU A 93 -0.69 -3.76 9.16
CA GLU A 93 -1.61 -3.34 8.12
C GLU A 93 -1.01 -2.16 7.35
N PRO A 94 -0.77 -2.28 6.03
CA PRO A 94 -0.25 -1.19 5.25
C PRO A 94 -1.34 -0.14 5.03
N GLU A 95 -0.93 1.12 4.92
CA GLU A 95 -1.84 2.20 4.54
C GLU A 95 -2.45 1.93 3.16
N ALA A 96 -3.70 2.36 2.97
CA ALA A 96 -4.36 2.24 1.68
C ALA A 96 -3.65 3.11 0.63
N VAL A 97 -3.36 2.52 -0.53
CA VAL A 97 -2.61 3.19 -1.61
C VAL A 97 -3.43 3.26 -2.89
N PHE A 98 -3.06 4.12 -3.83
CA PHE A 98 -3.67 4.11 -5.16
C PHE A 98 -3.08 2.99 -6.03
N ALA A 99 -3.91 2.38 -6.88
CA ALA A 99 -3.47 1.38 -7.85
C ALA A 99 -2.37 1.93 -8.75
N GLY A 100 -1.33 1.13 -8.98
CA GLY A 100 -0.10 1.52 -9.68
C GLY A 100 1.00 2.07 -8.76
N SER A 101 0.69 2.35 -7.48
CA SER A 101 1.65 2.88 -6.51
C SER A 101 2.41 1.78 -5.77
N LYS A 102 3.48 2.18 -5.08
CA LYS A 102 4.26 1.29 -4.20
C LYS A 102 3.60 1.21 -2.82
N VAL A 103 3.32 -0.01 -2.36
CA VAL A 103 2.83 -0.32 -1.01
C VAL A 103 4.03 -0.51 -0.09
N LYS A 104 4.04 0.21 1.03
CA LYS A 104 4.99 0.02 2.12
C LYS A 104 4.36 -0.91 3.16
N VAL A 105 5.00 -2.05 3.42
CA VAL A 105 4.52 -3.06 4.36
C VAL A 105 5.50 -3.12 5.53
N PRO A 106 5.14 -2.55 6.70
CA PRO A 106 5.95 -2.68 7.90
C PRO A 106 5.84 -4.11 8.42
N ILE A 107 6.98 -4.73 8.72
CA ILE A 107 7.08 -6.05 9.31
C ILE A 107 7.97 -5.94 10.53
N SER A 108 7.43 -6.35 11.68
CA SER A 108 8.20 -6.49 12.90
C SER A 108 8.79 -7.88 12.98
N VAL A 109 10.06 -7.93 13.34
CA VAL A 109 10.83 -9.15 13.51
C VAL A 109 11.28 -9.24 14.95
N THR A 110 10.94 -10.33 15.61
CA THR A 110 11.29 -10.57 17.01
C THR A 110 11.88 -11.97 17.19
N SER A 111 12.75 -12.10 18.19
CA SER A 111 13.32 -13.38 18.60
C SER A 111 13.89 -13.28 20.02
N GLU A 112 13.97 -14.42 20.70
CA GLU A 112 14.62 -14.55 22.00
C GLU A 112 16.15 -14.62 21.90
N LYS A 113 16.70 -14.92 20.71
CA LYS A 113 18.14 -15.04 20.46
C LYS A 113 18.59 -14.09 19.35
N ALA A 114 19.91 -13.92 19.23
CA ALA A 114 20.48 -13.10 18.19
C ALA A 114 20.42 -13.81 16.83
N HIS A 115 20.15 -13.05 15.78
CA HIS A 115 20.19 -13.52 14.40
C HIS A 115 20.96 -12.52 13.54
N ASN A 116 21.87 -13.00 12.70
CA ASN A 116 22.75 -12.15 11.93
C ASN A 116 22.54 -12.31 10.43
N ALA A 117 22.76 -11.25 9.66
CA ALA A 117 22.64 -11.21 8.21
C ALA A 117 21.32 -11.86 7.73
N VAL A 118 20.22 -11.51 8.39
CA VAL A 118 18.87 -11.91 7.97
C VAL A 118 18.47 -11.00 6.82
N SER A 119 17.95 -11.58 5.75
CA SER A 119 17.52 -10.86 4.57
C SER A 119 16.06 -11.15 4.28
N LEU A 120 15.27 -10.09 4.10
CA LEU A 120 13.85 -10.14 3.75
C LEU A 120 13.63 -9.51 2.37
N SER A 121 12.82 -10.15 1.54
CA SER A 121 12.43 -9.60 0.25
C SER A 121 11.08 -10.13 -0.24
N PHE A 122 10.36 -9.32 -1.01
CA PHE A 122 9.32 -9.86 -1.89
C PHE A 122 9.96 -10.57 -3.09
N LYS A 123 9.24 -11.51 -3.72
CA LYS A 123 9.75 -12.32 -4.85
C LYS A 123 10.46 -11.53 -5.95
N HIS A 124 10.04 -10.30 -6.23
CA HIS A 124 10.64 -9.42 -7.23
C HIS A 124 11.00 -8.04 -6.64
N GLY A 125 11.13 -7.94 -5.31
CA GLY A 125 11.48 -6.70 -4.63
C GLY A 125 12.96 -6.64 -4.23
N PRO A 126 13.47 -5.46 -3.84
CA PRO A 126 14.79 -5.36 -3.25
C PRO A 126 14.87 -6.16 -1.96
N ALA A 127 16.03 -6.79 -1.72
CA ALA A 127 16.30 -7.47 -0.48
C ALA A 127 16.87 -6.49 0.54
N GLN A 128 16.33 -6.52 1.76
CA GLN A 128 16.83 -5.74 2.89
C GLN A 128 17.50 -6.70 3.87
N SER A 129 18.75 -6.40 4.23
CA SER A 129 19.55 -7.19 5.17
C SER A 129 19.69 -6.45 6.49
N PHE A 130 19.59 -7.19 7.60
CA PHE A 130 19.58 -6.65 8.95
C PHE A 130 19.97 -7.75 9.95
N ASP A 131 20.33 -7.32 11.15
CA ASP A 131 20.54 -8.18 12.31
C ASP A 131 19.35 -8.01 13.28
N VAL A 132 19.06 -9.06 14.04
CA VAL A 132 18.02 -9.07 15.06
C VAL A 132 18.68 -9.32 16.41
N LEU A 133 18.55 -8.35 17.30
CA LEU A 133 19.04 -8.47 18.67
C LEU A 133 18.06 -9.28 19.52
N PRO A 134 18.54 -10.05 20.52
CA PRO A 134 17.68 -10.79 21.44
C PRO A 134 16.66 -9.90 22.13
N ASN A 135 15.40 -10.35 22.23
CA ASN A 135 14.31 -9.69 22.95
C ASN A 135 14.04 -8.24 22.50
N THR A 136 14.35 -7.92 21.24
CA THR A 136 14.07 -6.61 20.64
C THR A 136 13.15 -6.74 19.43
N GLU A 137 12.37 -5.69 19.19
CA GLU A 137 11.56 -5.57 17.99
C GLU A 137 12.34 -4.80 16.92
N THR A 138 12.68 -5.50 15.83
CA THR A 138 13.29 -4.87 14.65
C THR A 138 12.19 -4.61 13.63
N ARG A 139 11.95 -3.34 13.27
CA ARG A 139 10.95 -2.94 12.27
C ARG A 139 11.58 -2.69 10.91
N ILE A 140 10.98 -3.29 9.89
CA ILE A 140 11.49 -3.29 8.53
C ILE A 140 10.36 -2.97 7.58
N VAL A 141 10.61 -2.13 6.59
CA VAL A 141 9.61 -1.72 5.62
C VAL A 141 9.94 -2.32 4.27
N LEU A 142 9.20 -3.37 3.90
CA LEU A 142 9.29 -3.94 2.56
C LEU A 142 8.40 -3.15 1.60
N VAL A 143 8.81 -3.09 0.34
CA VAL A 143 8.08 -2.36 -0.69
C VAL A 143 7.67 -3.30 -1.82
N THR A 144 6.38 -3.30 -2.16
CA THR A 144 5.84 -4.05 -3.31
C THR A 144 5.00 -3.12 -4.19
N GLN A 145 4.79 -3.51 -5.45
CA GLN A 145 3.97 -2.74 -6.38
C GLN A 145 2.53 -3.25 -6.34
N CYS A 146 1.57 -2.34 -6.19
CA CYS A 146 0.15 -2.64 -6.34
C CYS A 146 -0.30 -2.36 -7.76
N THR A 147 -1.00 -3.30 -8.40
CA THR A 147 -1.42 -3.17 -9.80
C THR A 147 -2.93 -3.06 -9.99
N LYS A 148 -3.74 -3.50 -9.02
CA LYS A 148 -5.20 -3.58 -9.15
C LYS A 148 -5.89 -2.86 -8.00
N ARG A 149 -7.02 -2.20 -8.26
CA ARG A 149 -7.86 -1.62 -7.19
C ARG A 149 -8.56 -2.71 -6.38
N GLY A 150 -9.09 -2.33 -5.22
CA GLY A 150 -9.86 -3.19 -4.32
C GLY A 150 -8.99 -3.95 -3.33
N HIS A 151 -9.52 -5.05 -2.81
CA HIS A 151 -8.81 -5.92 -1.88
C HIS A 151 -7.71 -6.70 -2.59
N ASN A 152 -6.47 -6.52 -2.11
CA ASN A 152 -5.31 -7.23 -2.62
C ASN A 152 -4.64 -8.02 -1.49
N THR A 153 -4.28 -9.27 -1.77
CA THR A 153 -3.52 -10.11 -0.83
C THR A 153 -2.04 -9.75 -0.87
N LEU A 154 -1.36 -9.74 0.27
CA LEU A 154 0.09 -9.56 0.29
C LEU A 154 0.82 -10.71 -0.44
N PRO A 155 1.82 -10.38 -1.28
CA PRO A 155 2.64 -11.41 -1.92
C PRO A 155 3.53 -12.11 -0.90
N LYS A 156 3.88 -13.37 -1.17
CA LYS A 156 4.79 -14.15 -0.31
C LYS A 156 6.15 -13.45 -0.14
N VAL A 157 6.67 -13.48 1.08
CA VAL A 157 7.96 -12.89 1.45
C VAL A 157 9.00 -14.00 1.57
N LYS A 158 10.16 -13.80 0.96
CA LYS A 158 11.32 -14.66 1.16
C LYS A 158 12.12 -14.12 2.33
N VAL A 159 12.47 -15.01 3.24
CA VAL A 159 13.45 -14.77 4.28
C VAL A 159 14.66 -15.67 4.04
N SER A 160 15.87 -15.14 4.15
CA SER A 160 17.09 -15.93 3.96
C SER A 160 18.28 -15.38 4.73
N SER A 161 19.27 -16.23 4.98
CA SER A 161 20.56 -15.83 5.54
C SER A 161 21.68 -16.68 4.95
N ILE A 162 22.87 -16.09 4.86
CA ILE A 162 24.12 -16.75 4.47
C ILE A 162 25.16 -16.75 5.61
N PHE A 163 24.76 -16.35 6.81
CA PHE A 163 25.60 -16.36 8.00
C PHE A 163 26.03 -17.80 8.36
N PRO A 164 27.25 -18.03 8.88
CA PRO A 164 28.31 -17.04 9.11
C PRO A 164 29.25 -16.84 7.91
N PHE A 165 29.58 -17.90 7.19
CA PHE A 165 30.70 -17.90 6.25
C PHE A 165 30.30 -17.77 4.78
N GLY A 166 28.99 -17.79 4.46
CA GLY A 166 28.52 -17.74 3.08
C GLY A 166 28.58 -19.07 2.31
N PHE A 167 29.02 -20.17 2.93
CA PHE A 167 29.05 -21.50 2.29
C PHE A 167 27.64 -22.08 2.07
N LEU A 168 26.69 -21.73 2.94
CA LEU A 168 25.34 -22.27 2.95
C LEU A 168 24.36 -21.10 2.94
N GLN A 169 23.23 -21.29 2.29
CA GLN A 169 22.11 -20.38 2.35
C GLN A 169 20.92 -21.08 2.99
N VAL A 170 20.47 -20.55 4.12
CA VAL A 170 19.20 -20.92 4.74
C VAL A 170 18.10 -19.99 4.25
N TRP A 171 16.91 -20.51 3.98
CA TRP A 171 15.78 -19.71 3.53
C TRP A 171 14.42 -20.32 3.87
N SER A 172 13.40 -19.48 3.89
CA SER A 172 11.99 -19.86 4.03
C SER A 172 11.08 -18.90 3.26
N TRP A 173 9.83 -19.33 3.03
CA TRP A 173 8.76 -18.48 2.50
C TRP A 173 7.74 -18.21 3.59
N LEU A 174 7.45 -16.93 3.80
CA LEU A 174 6.44 -16.42 4.71
C LEU A 174 5.16 -16.12 3.92
N PHE A 175 4.03 -16.57 4.45
CA PHE A 175 2.70 -16.30 3.90
C PHE A 175 1.88 -15.59 4.99
N PHE A 176 1.54 -14.33 4.74
CA PHE A 176 0.73 -13.55 5.66
C PHE A 176 -0.73 -13.59 5.23
N SER A 177 -1.64 -13.83 6.17
CA SER A 177 -3.09 -13.72 5.95
C SER A 177 -3.55 -12.27 6.14
N MET A 178 -3.00 -11.36 5.34
CA MET A 178 -3.28 -9.94 5.42
C MET A 178 -3.56 -9.40 4.02
N ASP A 179 -4.66 -8.66 3.94
CA ASP A 179 -5.09 -7.95 2.76
C ASP A 179 -4.85 -6.46 2.94
N TYR A 180 -4.74 -5.75 1.83
CA TYR A 180 -4.65 -4.30 1.82
C TYR A 180 -5.59 -3.72 0.77
N LEU A 181 -6.07 -2.50 1.02
CA LEU A 181 -6.97 -1.81 0.13
C LEU A 181 -6.19 -0.94 -0.85
N ALA A 182 -6.55 -1.05 -2.13
CA ALA A 182 -6.02 -0.17 -3.16
C ALA A 182 -7.14 0.67 -3.79
N TYR A 183 -7.02 1.99 -3.72
CA TYR A 183 -7.92 2.93 -4.38
C TYR A 183 -7.72 2.91 -5.90
N PRO A 184 -8.73 3.24 -6.72
CA PRO A 184 -8.55 3.43 -8.16
C PRO A 184 -7.46 4.47 -8.44
N LYS A 185 -6.71 4.33 -9.55
CA LYS A 185 -5.67 5.29 -9.88
C LYS A 185 -6.32 6.65 -10.22
N PRO A 186 -5.94 7.78 -9.60
CA PRO A 186 -6.51 9.07 -9.95
C PRO A 186 -5.99 9.47 -11.33
N ILE A 187 -6.92 9.63 -12.28
CA ILE A 187 -6.63 10.11 -13.64
C ILE A 187 -7.46 11.37 -13.84
N ALA A 188 -6.83 12.45 -14.30
CA ALA A 188 -7.56 13.67 -14.63
C ALA A 188 -8.49 13.41 -15.83
N PRO A 189 -9.78 13.79 -15.75
CA PRO A 189 -10.69 13.66 -16.87
C PRO A 189 -10.20 14.51 -18.07
N SER A 190 -10.18 13.90 -19.25
CA SER A 190 -9.69 14.53 -20.50
C SER A 190 -10.67 15.52 -21.12
N PHE A 191 -11.94 15.42 -20.76
CA PHE A 191 -12.96 16.42 -21.06
C PHE A 191 -13.26 17.19 -19.78
N GLY A 192 -13.68 18.45 -19.91
CA GLY A 192 -14.24 19.19 -18.79
C GLY A 192 -15.39 18.37 -18.23
N ALA A 193 -15.13 17.62 -17.16
CA ALA A 193 -16.17 17.06 -16.33
C ALA A 193 -16.81 18.28 -15.71
N THR A 194 -17.82 18.82 -16.39
CA THR A 194 -18.61 19.94 -15.93
C THR A 194 -19.35 19.45 -14.70
N THR A 195 -18.68 19.57 -13.55
CA THR A 195 -19.32 19.62 -12.25
C THR A 195 -20.28 20.80 -12.30
N GLY A 196 -21.50 20.60 -12.79
CA GLY A 196 -22.66 21.47 -12.56
C GLY A 196 -22.52 22.97 -12.83
N HIS A 197 -21.43 23.46 -13.41
CA HIS A 197 -21.36 24.83 -13.89
C HIS A 197 -22.09 24.85 -15.22
N GLN A 198 -23.40 25.10 -15.15
CA GLN A 198 -24.01 26.03 -16.08
C GLN A 198 -23.22 27.33 -15.98
N GLN A 199 -22.13 27.37 -16.72
CA GLN A 199 -21.44 28.59 -17.07
C GLN A 199 -22.32 29.18 -18.17
N ASP A 200 -23.37 29.88 -17.76
CA ASP A 200 -23.98 30.86 -18.64
C ASP A 200 -22.85 31.79 -19.06
N GLU A 201 -22.59 31.83 -20.37
CA GLU A 201 -21.70 32.77 -21.02
C GLU A 201 -22.22 34.19 -20.79
N HIS A 202 -21.93 34.76 -19.64
CA HIS A 202 -21.85 36.20 -19.46
C HIS A 202 -20.54 36.50 -18.75
N SER A 203 -19.55 36.80 -19.58
CA SER A 203 -18.43 37.65 -19.20
C SER A 203 -18.94 38.86 -18.41
N ASN A 204 -18.67 38.89 -17.12
CA ASN A 204 -18.54 40.13 -16.38
C ASN A 204 -17.64 39.91 -15.16
N ASP A 205 -16.43 40.43 -15.32
CA ASP A 205 -15.67 41.15 -14.30
C ASP A 205 -16.04 40.83 -12.83
N PHE A 206 -15.40 39.79 -12.29
CA PHE A 206 -15.45 39.49 -10.87
C PHE A 206 -14.58 40.50 -10.11
N GLN A 207 -15.17 41.65 -9.79
CA GLN A 207 -14.73 42.45 -8.66
C GLN A 207 -15.21 41.78 -7.37
N SER A 208 -14.23 41.35 -6.57
CA SER A 208 -14.42 40.82 -5.23
C SER A 208 -15.27 41.79 -4.38
N GLY A 209 -16.45 41.32 -3.95
CA GLY A 209 -17.30 41.99 -2.96
C GLY A 209 -18.60 42.53 -3.53
N THR A 210 -19.52 41.65 -3.96
CA THR A 210 -20.92 42.05 -4.08
C THR A 210 -21.79 40.97 -3.47
N GLU A 211 -22.33 41.27 -2.28
CA GLU A 211 -23.46 40.55 -1.71
C GLU A 211 -24.64 40.76 -2.67
N ASP A 212 -25.06 39.72 -3.39
CA ASP A 212 -26.12 39.83 -4.38
C ASP A 212 -27.45 40.22 -3.71
N PHE A 213 -27.98 41.36 -4.13
CA PHE A 213 -29.18 41.98 -3.56
C PHE A 213 -30.42 41.16 -3.91
N TYR A 214 -31.03 40.51 -2.92
CA TYR A 214 -32.21 39.64 -3.12
C TYR A 214 -33.53 40.43 -3.02
N GLY A 215 -33.60 41.45 -2.15
CA GLY A 215 -34.81 42.23 -1.96
C GLY A 215 -34.74 43.26 -0.84
N LEU A 216 -35.86 43.98 -0.65
CA LEU A 216 -36.05 44.98 0.39
C LEU A 216 -37.09 44.47 1.40
N LYS A 217 -36.65 44.14 2.62
CA LYS A 217 -37.56 43.83 3.73
C LYS A 217 -37.85 45.09 4.53
N LYS A 218 -39.04 45.19 5.15
CA LYS A 218 -39.35 46.27 6.09
C LYS A 218 -38.48 46.13 7.34
N TYR A 219 -37.85 47.22 7.77
CA TYR A 219 -36.93 47.22 8.91
C TYR A 219 -37.63 46.83 10.21
N GLU A 220 -37.03 45.90 10.96
CA GLU A 220 -37.46 45.50 12.30
C GLU A 220 -36.42 45.94 13.34
N ALA A 221 -36.90 46.38 14.50
CA ALA A 221 -36.04 46.89 15.57
C ALA A 221 -35.12 45.77 16.09
N GLY A 222 -33.82 45.87 15.79
CA GLY A 222 -32.80 44.86 16.11
C GLY A 222 -31.84 44.58 14.95
N GLU A 223 -32.20 44.95 13.72
CA GLU A 223 -31.34 44.78 12.54
C GLU A 223 -30.23 45.86 12.47
N SER A 224 -29.05 45.46 12.00
CA SER A 224 -27.87 46.33 11.88
C SER A 224 -28.12 47.52 10.96
N LEU A 225 -27.82 48.72 11.45
CA LEU A 225 -27.99 50.00 10.71
C LEU A 225 -27.16 50.05 9.40
N SER A 226 -26.10 49.25 9.29
CA SER A 226 -25.27 49.14 8.09
C SER A 226 -25.99 48.51 6.89
N ARG A 227 -27.11 47.82 7.12
CA ARG A 227 -27.90 47.13 6.09
C ARG A 227 -29.10 47.94 5.61
N ILE A 228 -29.29 49.17 6.10
CA ILE A 228 -30.42 50.04 5.70
C ILE A 228 -30.25 50.52 4.25
N HIS A 229 -31.31 50.36 3.47
CA HIS A 229 -31.39 50.90 2.12
C HIS A 229 -31.81 52.38 2.15
N TRP A 230 -30.85 53.26 2.41
CA TRP A 230 -31.05 54.71 2.54
C TRP A 230 -31.75 55.37 1.35
N LYS A 231 -31.56 54.82 0.13
CA LYS A 231 -32.20 55.34 -1.09
C LYS A 231 -33.71 55.12 -1.14
N SER A 232 -34.23 54.08 -0.47
CA SER A 232 -35.67 53.88 -0.28
C SER A 232 -36.24 54.81 0.78
N TYR A 233 -35.49 55.03 1.86
CA TYR A 233 -35.88 55.91 2.95
C TYR A 233 -36.05 57.36 2.47
N ALA A 234 -35.09 57.86 1.68
CA ALA A 234 -35.14 59.20 1.09
C ALA A 234 -36.32 59.43 0.12
N ARG A 235 -36.95 58.35 -0.39
CA ARG A 235 -38.10 58.40 -1.31
C ARG A 235 -39.45 58.21 -0.59
N GLY A 236 -39.47 58.27 0.75
CA GLY A 236 -40.70 58.17 1.54
C GLY A 236 -41.29 56.76 1.65
N LYS A 237 -40.53 55.71 1.27
CA LYS A 237 -41.01 54.30 1.29
C LYS A 237 -40.81 53.58 2.62
N GLY A 238 -40.46 54.31 3.69
CA GLY A 238 -40.14 53.75 5.01
C GLY A 238 -38.74 53.13 5.09
N LEU A 239 -38.33 52.74 6.30
CA LEU A 239 -37.05 52.04 6.51
C LEU A 239 -37.14 50.62 5.95
N GLN A 240 -36.22 50.30 5.04
CA GLN A 240 -36.07 48.99 4.43
C GLN A 240 -34.63 48.50 4.62
N THR A 241 -34.46 47.22 4.90
CA THR A 241 -33.15 46.56 5.05
C THR A 241 -32.86 45.76 3.77
N LYS A 242 -31.61 45.80 3.30
CA LYS A 242 -31.12 44.94 2.22
C LYS A 242 -31.07 43.50 2.75
N GLU A 243 -31.80 42.61 2.08
CA GLU A 243 -31.74 41.18 2.34
C GLU A 243 -30.68 40.56 1.41
N PHE A 244 -29.72 39.85 2.01
CA PHE A 244 -28.65 39.15 1.32
C PHE A 244 -28.87 37.66 1.53
N VAL A 245 -28.90 36.89 0.45
CA VAL A 245 -28.96 35.43 0.50
C VAL A 245 -27.56 34.92 0.20
N ASP A 246 -26.98 34.19 1.16
CA ASP A 246 -25.75 33.45 0.95
C ASP A 246 -26.13 32.23 0.11
N TYR A 247 -25.81 32.24 -1.19
CA TYR A 247 -25.85 31.01 -1.98
C TYR A 247 -24.71 30.12 -1.46
N LEU A 248 -25.01 29.33 -0.43
CA LEU A 248 -24.22 28.15 -0.11
C LEU A 248 -24.18 27.33 -1.38
N SER A 249 -23.03 27.31 -2.07
CA SER A 249 -22.79 26.48 -3.25
C SER A 249 -23.38 25.09 -3.00
N ASP A 250 -24.26 24.67 -3.89
CA ASP A 250 -24.83 23.32 -3.86
C ASP A 250 -23.68 22.32 -3.70
N PRO A 251 -23.74 21.38 -2.73
CA PRO A 251 -22.61 20.50 -2.46
C PRO A 251 -22.22 19.74 -3.73
N ASN A 252 -20.92 19.76 -4.05
CA ASN A 252 -20.37 19.18 -5.27
C ASN A 252 -20.47 17.64 -5.19
N VAL A 253 -21.58 17.07 -5.65
CA VAL A 253 -21.81 15.61 -5.66
C VAL A 253 -21.24 15.04 -6.95
N PHE A 254 -20.19 14.24 -6.82
CA PHE A 254 -19.62 13.50 -7.93
C PHE A 254 -20.49 12.28 -8.26
N ASP A 255 -21.16 12.32 -9.41
CA ASP A 255 -22.09 11.28 -9.84
C ASP A 255 -21.45 10.36 -10.90
N TYR A 256 -21.51 9.05 -10.66
CA TYR A 256 -21.02 8.03 -11.58
C TYR A 256 -21.70 8.03 -12.96
N SER A 257 -22.97 8.43 -13.04
CA SER A 257 -23.74 8.50 -14.30
C SER A 257 -23.28 9.61 -15.24
N GLN A 258 -22.59 10.65 -14.74
CA GLN A 258 -22.06 11.74 -15.56
C GLN A 258 -21.01 11.27 -16.59
N PHE A 259 -20.43 10.08 -16.41
CA PHE A 259 -19.39 9.54 -17.28
C PHE A 259 -19.87 8.37 -18.16
N GLU A 260 -21.15 8.32 -18.52
CA GLU A 260 -21.79 7.24 -19.29
C GLU A 260 -21.08 6.80 -20.59
N GLN A 261 -20.30 7.68 -21.22
CA GLN A 261 -19.58 7.39 -22.46
C GLN A 261 -18.20 6.74 -22.25
N VAL A 262 -17.78 6.55 -20.99
CA VAL A 262 -16.43 6.13 -20.61
C VAL A 262 -16.46 4.71 -20.05
N GLU A 263 -15.37 3.94 -20.21
CA GLU A 263 -15.23 2.61 -19.59
C GLU A 263 -15.31 2.69 -18.05
N HIS A 264 -16.00 1.73 -17.43
CA HIS A 264 -16.23 1.67 -15.98
C HIS A 264 -14.97 1.92 -15.12
N GLU A 265 -13.86 1.25 -15.43
CA GLU A 265 -12.56 1.40 -14.74
C GLU A 265 -12.04 2.85 -14.77
N LEU A 266 -12.23 3.51 -15.91
CA LEU A 266 -11.77 4.87 -16.16
C LEU A 266 -12.69 5.89 -15.47
N ARG A 267 -14.00 5.63 -15.39
CA ARG A 267 -14.94 6.44 -14.57
C ARG A 267 -14.53 6.48 -13.11
N LEU A 268 -14.22 5.32 -12.52
CA LEU A 268 -13.77 5.23 -11.13
C LEU A 268 -12.44 5.95 -10.93
N SER A 269 -11.56 5.93 -11.94
CA SER A 269 -10.29 6.66 -11.94
C SER A 269 -10.49 8.18 -11.99
N TYR A 270 -11.48 8.66 -12.74
CA TYR A 270 -11.89 10.07 -12.78
C TYR A 270 -12.53 10.53 -11.47
N LEU A 271 -13.46 9.76 -10.92
CA LEU A 271 -14.05 10.05 -9.61
C LEU A 271 -13.00 10.07 -8.51
N SER A 272 -12.04 9.14 -8.55
CA SER A 272 -10.91 9.14 -7.61
C SER A 272 -10.05 10.41 -7.72
N TYR A 273 -9.90 10.96 -8.92
CA TYR A 273 -9.18 12.22 -9.12
C TYR A 273 -9.96 13.42 -8.56
N LEU A 274 -11.26 13.50 -8.87
CA LEU A 274 -12.14 14.58 -8.38
C LEU A 274 -12.23 14.61 -6.86
N ILE A 275 -12.37 13.45 -6.21
CA ILE A 275 -12.35 13.34 -4.74
C ILE A 275 -11.02 13.83 -4.17
N LYS A 276 -9.90 13.44 -4.79
CA LYS A 276 -8.56 13.86 -4.34
C LYS A 276 -8.39 15.38 -4.46
N GLN A 277 -8.82 15.96 -5.58
CA GLN A 277 -8.73 17.39 -5.83
C GLN A 277 -9.63 18.20 -4.88
N ALA A 278 -10.88 17.77 -4.68
CA ALA A 278 -11.80 18.44 -3.75
C ALA A 278 -11.32 18.36 -2.30
N ALA A 279 -10.73 17.24 -1.89
CA ALA A 279 -10.12 17.09 -0.57
C ALA A 279 -8.89 18.01 -0.40
N GLU A 280 -8.03 18.14 -1.41
CA GLU A 280 -6.88 19.05 -1.41
C GLU A 280 -7.32 20.53 -1.32
N ASN A 281 -8.42 20.88 -1.98
CA ASN A 281 -9.01 22.23 -1.94
C ASN A 281 -9.86 22.49 -0.67
N ASN A 282 -10.02 21.48 0.20
CA ASN A 282 -10.86 21.54 1.39
C ASN A 282 -12.34 21.89 1.09
N GLU A 283 -12.84 21.44 -0.06
CA GLU A 283 -14.22 21.63 -0.51
C GLU A 283 -15.17 20.59 0.11
N VAL A 284 -16.47 20.91 0.16
CA VAL A 284 -17.52 19.97 0.56
C VAL A 284 -17.96 19.19 -0.68
N PHE A 285 -17.81 17.87 -0.66
CA PHE A 285 -18.15 17.01 -1.78
C PHE A 285 -18.91 15.76 -1.33
N GLY A 286 -19.77 15.24 -2.21
CA GLY A 286 -20.47 13.96 -2.04
C GLY A 286 -20.08 12.97 -3.13
N LEU A 287 -20.46 11.70 -2.94
CA LEU A 287 -20.24 10.65 -3.95
C LEU A 287 -21.54 9.90 -4.20
N LYS A 288 -21.93 9.78 -5.47
CA LYS A 288 -23.08 8.96 -5.89
C LYS A 288 -22.61 7.87 -6.85
N LEU A 289 -22.64 6.64 -6.36
CA LEU A 289 -22.50 5.41 -7.13
C LEU A 289 -23.90 4.81 -7.38
N PRO A 290 -24.05 3.89 -8.35
CA PRO A 290 -25.34 3.23 -8.61
C PRO A 290 -25.97 2.61 -7.37
N ASP A 291 -25.17 1.99 -6.51
CA ASP A 291 -25.64 1.27 -5.31
C ASP A 291 -25.48 2.07 -4.01
N ILE A 292 -24.70 3.15 -4.01
CA ILE A 292 -24.25 3.84 -2.79
C ILE A 292 -24.30 5.35 -2.98
N TYR A 293 -24.96 6.05 -2.05
CA TYR A 293 -24.92 7.50 -1.94
C TYR A 293 -24.24 7.91 -0.63
N ILE A 294 -23.13 8.65 -0.74
CA ILE A 294 -22.40 9.22 0.39
C ILE A 294 -22.70 10.71 0.45
N VAL A 295 -23.28 11.13 1.58
CA VAL A 295 -23.69 12.52 1.80
C VAL A 295 -22.49 13.48 1.74
N PRO A 296 -22.69 14.72 1.27
CA PRO A 296 -21.62 15.70 1.20
C PRO A 296 -21.02 16.00 2.56
N SER A 297 -19.71 15.90 2.66
CA SER A 297 -18.94 16.19 3.87
C SER A 297 -17.54 16.66 3.48
N LYS A 298 -16.70 16.94 4.49
CA LYS A 298 -15.33 17.43 4.32
C LYS A 298 -14.34 16.69 5.20
N GLY A 299 -13.06 16.73 4.79
CA GLY A 299 -11.93 16.20 5.55
C GLY A 299 -11.42 14.85 5.06
N GLU A 300 -10.24 14.47 5.56
CA GLU A 300 -9.52 13.27 5.09
C GLU A 300 -10.26 11.95 5.34
N LYS A 301 -10.99 11.85 6.46
CA LYS A 301 -11.80 10.65 6.75
C LYS A 301 -12.87 10.43 5.68
N HIS A 302 -13.55 11.51 5.27
CA HIS A 302 -14.58 11.48 4.22
C HIS A 302 -13.98 11.14 2.86
N MET A 303 -12.82 11.72 2.54
CA MET A 303 -12.05 11.36 1.34
C MET A 303 -11.75 9.86 1.29
N HIS A 304 -11.23 9.29 2.38
CA HIS A 304 -10.94 7.85 2.45
C HIS A 304 -12.19 6.98 2.38
N GLU A 305 -13.31 7.41 2.95
CA GLU A 305 -14.60 6.72 2.85
C GLU A 305 -15.10 6.66 1.40
N CYS A 306 -15.06 7.79 0.69
CA CYS A 306 -15.42 7.86 -0.72
C CYS A 306 -14.49 7.02 -1.60
N LEU A 307 -13.17 7.12 -1.39
CA LEU A 307 -12.19 6.32 -2.13
C LEU A 307 -12.32 4.82 -1.83
N LYS A 308 -12.68 4.44 -0.60
CA LYS A 308 -12.96 3.06 -0.23
C LYS A 308 -14.20 2.54 -0.96
N ALA A 309 -15.27 3.32 -1.06
CA ALA A 309 -16.44 2.94 -1.85
C ALA A 309 -16.08 2.71 -3.33
N LEU A 310 -15.24 3.57 -3.92
CA LEU A 310 -14.74 3.37 -5.29
C LEU A 310 -13.85 2.13 -5.44
N ALA A 311 -13.04 1.81 -4.43
CA ALA A 311 -12.19 0.62 -4.44
C ALA A 311 -13.00 -0.68 -4.36
N LEU A 312 -14.13 -0.66 -3.66
CA LEU A 312 -15.02 -1.81 -3.45
C LEU A 312 -16.14 -1.93 -4.49
N ALA A 313 -16.28 -0.94 -5.37
CA ALA A 313 -17.23 -0.99 -6.47
C ALA A 313 -17.02 -2.26 -7.34
N PRO A 314 -18.10 -2.91 -7.80
CA PRO A 314 -18.00 -4.11 -8.64
C PRO A 314 -17.22 -3.81 -9.92
N THR A 315 -16.63 -4.83 -10.55
CA THR A 315 -15.85 -4.66 -11.79
C THR A 315 -16.69 -4.19 -12.98
N GLN A 316 -18.00 -4.43 -12.94
CA GLN A 316 -19.01 -3.93 -13.89
C GLN A 316 -20.34 -3.77 -13.15
N TYR A 317 -21.09 -2.73 -13.46
CA TYR A 317 -22.50 -2.64 -13.10
C TYR A 317 -23.30 -3.25 -14.25
N GLU A 318 -24.12 -4.28 -13.98
CA GLU A 318 -25.04 -4.82 -14.98
C GLU A 318 -26.16 -3.81 -15.24
N GLY A 319 -26.23 -3.29 -16.47
CA GLY A 319 -27.39 -2.58 -17.02
C GLY A 319 -27.79 -1.26 -16.34
N ILE A 320 -27.32 -0.14 -16.91
CA ILE A 320 -28.12 1.08 -17.02
C ILE A 320 -28.36 1.27 -18.52
#